data_AF-A0AAV9B4L9-F1
#
_entry.id   AF-A0AAV9B4L9-F1
#
_cell.length_a   1.000
_cell.length_b   1.000
_cell.length_c   1.000
_cell.angle_alpha   90.00
_cell.angle_beta   90.00
_cell.angle_gamma   90.00
#
_symmetry.space_group_name_H-M   'P 1'
#
loop_
_entity.id
_entity.type
_entity.pdbx_description
1 polymer ?
#
loop_
_entity_poly.entity_id
_entity_poly.type
_entity_poly.pdbx_seq_one_letter_code
_entity_poly.pdbx_strand_id
1 'polypeptide(L)'
;MSVYKGDPRSVPYNIISGTSMSCPHASGAAAYIKSFHPTWSPAAIKSALMTTVSRTSNTAYPMKPSSNADAEFAYGAGHINPIEAVNPGLIYDAGEADYVTMLCGQGYNTTKLHLVTGDNSTCSAANNGTALDLNYPSMAVTVVSGKPFSVSFRRTVTNVGFPNSTYTPTVSSFPPGFKSLSYPAELPFKSVGETQSFTVTLSGMTSEYVLSTAITWSDGVHSVRSPIVVHSSSST
;
A
#
# COMPACT_ATOMS: atom_id res chain seq x y z
N MET A 1 6.59 -2.34 37.50
CA MET A 1 6.52 -3.50 38.42
C MET A 1 7.39 -4.58 37.84
N SER A 2 8.42 -5.03 38.57
CA SER A 2 9.34 -6.06 38.08
C SER A 2 8.60 -7.39 37.87
N VAL A 3 8.90 -8.10 36.78
CA VAL A 3 8.34 -9.44 36.50
C VAL A 3 8.94 -10.50 37.44
N TYR A 4 10.01 -10.14 38.17
CA TYR A 4 10.69 -11.00 39.13
C TYR A 4 10.15 -10.82 40.54
N LYS A 5 9.70 -11.94 41.12
CA LYS A 5 9.19 -11.98 42.50
C LYS A 5 10.29 -11.56 43.48
N GLY A 6 10.03 -10.51 44.24
CA GLY A 6 10.93 -9.99 45.28
C GLY A 6 11.84 -8.83 44.85
N ASP A 7 11.76 -8.35 43.61
CA ASP A 7 12.45 -7.13 43.19
C ASP A 7 11.61 -5.88 43.51
N PRO A 8 12.02 -5.03 44.47
CA PRO A 8 11.26 -3.86 44.90
C PRO A 8 11.45 -2.64 43.98
N ARG A 9 12.34 -2.73 42.97
CA ARG A 9 12.64 -1.60 42.09
C ARG A 9 11.44 -1.32 41.17
N SER A 10 11.04 -0.06 41.13
CA SER A 10 10.03 0.45 40.20
C SER A 10 10.62 1.64 39.45
N VAL A 11 10.44 1.65 38.13
CA VAL A 11 10.86 2.73 37.24
C VAL A 11 9.64 3.19 36.42
N PRO A 12 9.59 4.48 36.01
CA PRO A 12 8.48 5.01 35.24
C PRO A 12 8.44 4.53 33.78
N TYR A 13 9.40 3.70 33.35
CA TYR A 13 9.53 3.19 31.99
C TYR A 13 9.55 1.66 31.98
N ASN A 14 9.12 1.06 30.87
CA ASN A 14 9.18 -0.38 30.67
C ASN A 14 9.61 -0.71 29.25
N ILE A 15 10.21 -1.88 29.06
CA ILE A 15 10.60 -2.42 27.75
C ILE A 15 9.64 -3.55 27.43
N ILE A 16 8.87 -3.38 26.36
CA ILE A 16 7.81 -4.31 25.93
C ILE A 16 7.85 -4.43 24.40
N SER A 17 7.33 -5.55 23.89
CA SER A 17 7.34 -5.88 22.47
C SER A 17 5.94 -6.22 21.99
N GLY A 18 5.65 -5.95 20.72
CA GLY A 18 4.38 -6.27 20.10
C GLY A 18 3.94 -5.23 19.07
N THR A 19 2.95 -5.58 18.25
CA THR A 19 2.34 -4.65 17.28
C THR A 19 1.68 -3.45 17.97
N SER A 20 1.26 -3.60 19.22
CA SER A 20 0.81 -2.52 20.10
C SER A 20 1.88 -1.44 20.35
N MET A 21 3.16 -1.76 20.15
CA MET A 21 4.28 -0.80 20.26
C MET A 21 4.64 -0.22 18.89
N SER A 22 4.45 -0.95 17.80
CA SER A 22 4.63 -0.42 16.44
C SER A 22 3.52 0.55 16.02
N CYS A 23 2.27 0.30 16.41
CA CYS A 23 1.11 1.15 16.11
C CYS A 23 1.30 2.63 16.53
N PRO A 24 1.73 2.96 17.76
CA PRO A 24 1.95 4.35 18.15
C PRO A 24 3.10 5.02 17.38
N HIS A 25 4.10 4.27 16.89
CA HIS A 25 5.14 4.82 16.01
C HIS A 25 4.56 5.24 14.65
N ALA A 26 3.73 4.38 14.04
CA ALA A 26 3.04 4.72 12.79
C ALA A 26 2.07 5.90 12.98
N SER A 27 1.38 5.96 14.13
CA SER A 27 0.49 7.07 14.48
C SER A 27 1.25 8.39 14.64
N GLY A 28 2.41 8.36 15.32
CA GLY A 28 3.30 9.52 15.44
C GLY A 28 3.85 9.98 14.09
N ALA A 29 4.24 9.05 13.22
CA ALA A 29 4.69 9.36 11.86
C ALA A 29 3.58 9.98 11.00
N ALA A 30 2.35 9.46 11.09
CA ALA A 30 1.19 10.02 10.40
C ALA A 30 0.87 11.45 10.90
N ALA A 31 0.91 11.67 12.22
CA ALA A 31 0.71 12.99 12.81
C ALA A 31 1.83 13.98 12.41
N TYR A 32 3.08 13.51 12.33
CA TYR A 32 4.21 14.27 11.83
C TYR A 32 3.98 14.70 10.37
N ILE A 33 3.58 13.80 9.48
CA ILE A 33 3.27 14.16 8.07
C ILE A 33 2.10 15.13 8.00
N LYS A 34 1.04 14.92 8.79
CA LYS A 34 -0.14 15.80 8.86
C LYS A 34 0.22 17.22 9.28
N SER A 35 1.25 17.43 10.10
CA SER A 35 1.66 18.79 10.51
C SER A 35 2.30 19.58 9.37
N PHE A 36 2.99 18.91 8.45
CA PHE A 36 3.52 19.51 7.22
C PHE A 36 2.46 19.62 6.12
N HIS A 37 1.47 18.72 6.13
CA HIS A 37 0.37 18.69 5.15
C HIS A 37 -1.01 18.70 5.80
N PRO A 38 -1.45 19.85 6.38
CA PRO A 38 -2.69 19.92 7.15
C PRO A 38 -3.95 19.56 6.35
N THR A 39 -3.92 19.69 5.03
CA THR A 39 -5.05 19.43 4.13
C THR A 39 -5.09 18.02 3.59
N TRP A 40 -4.04 17.20 3.76
CA TRP A 40 -4.02 15.84 3.21
C TRP A 40 -5.06 14.94 3.85
N SER A 41 -5.69 14.11 3.03
CA SER A 41 -6.61 13.08 3.48
C SER A 41 -5.87 11.99 4.29
N PRO A 42 -6.59 11.16 5.06
CA PRO A 42 -6.00 9.97 5.67
C PRO A 42 -5.36 9.02 4.64
N ALA A 43 -5.95 8.89 3.44
CA ALA A 43 -5.43 8.05 2.37
C ALA A 43 -4.12 8.60 1.78
N ALA A 44 -4.01 9.91 1.58
CA ALA A 44 -2.80 10.57 1.13
C ALA A 44 -1.62 10.37 2.10
N ILE A 45 -1.87 10.51 3.41
CA ILE A 45 -0.84 10.29 4.46
C ILE A 45 -0.40 8.83 4.49
N LYS A 46 -1.36 7.91 4.42
CA LYS A 46 -1.07 6.48 4.35
C LYS A 46 -0.28 6.14 3.09
N SER A 47 -0.64 6.72 1.95
CA SER A 47 0.09 6.58 0.69
C SER A 47 1.54 7.00 0.87
N ALA A 48 1.79 8.20 1.38
CA ALA A 48 3.15 8.70 1.57
C ALA A 48 3.99 7.74 2.42
N LEU A 49 3.48 7.30 3.56
CA LEU A 49 4.17 6.32 4.42
C LEU A 49 4.46 4.98 3.74
N MET A 50 3.54 4.50 2.90
CA MET A 50 3.68 3.22 2.20
C MET A 50 4.63 3.31 1.01
N THR A 51 4.65 4.43 0.27
CA THR A 51 5.40 4.54 -0.98
C THR A 51 6.84 4.98 -0.78
N THR A 52 7.17 5.64 0.34
CA THR A 52 8.50 6.16 0.67
C THR A 52 9.28 5.27 1.64
N VAL A 53 9.14 3.95 1.55
CA VAL A 53 9.87 3.02 2.42
C VAL A 53 11.38 3.13 2.24
N SER A 54 12.13 2.92 3.34
CA SER A 54 13.60 3.02 3.30
C SER A 54 14.21 1.99 2.33
N ARG A 55 14.92 2.46 1.31
CA ARG A 55 15.69 1.61 0.38
C ARG A 55 16.98 1.07 1.02
N THR A 56 17.43 1.70 2.10
CA THR A 56 18.70 1.46 2.78
C THR A 56 18.46 1.24 4.26
N SER A 57 17.78 0.15 4.63
CA SER A 57 17.84 -0.29 6.02
C SER A 57 19.22 -0.94 6.24
N ASN A 58 20.23 -0.10 6.54
CA ASN A 58 21.52 -0.54 7.11
C ASN A 58 21.34 -1.18 8.51
N THR A 59 20.11 -1.26 9.01
CA THR A 59 19.70 -2.11 10.14
C THR A 59 19.47 -3.54 9.67
N ALA A 60 20.55 -4.33 9.60
CA ALA A 60 20.68 -5.81 9.70
C ALA A 60 19.68 -6.81 9.06
N TYR A 61 18.52 -6.42 8.52
CA TYR A 61 17.57 -7.30 7.84
C TYR A 61 16.92 -6.58 6.65
N PRO A 62 17.27 -6.96 5.41
CA PRO A 62 16.49 -6.57 4.25
C PRO A 62 15.07 -7.13 4.42
N MET A 63 14.03 -6.28 4.34
CA MET A 63 12.65 -6.74 4.17
C MET A 63 12.50 -7.28 2.75
N LYS A 64 12.88 -8.56 2.57
CA LYS A 64 12.82 -9.27 1.30
C LYS A 64 12.09 -10.61 1.52
N PRO A 65 11.40 -11.14 0.50
CA PRO A 65 10.77 -12.47 0.57
C PRO A 65 11.74 -13.58 1.00
N SER A 66 13.03 -13.47 0.64
CA SER A 66 14.07 -14.42 1.06
C SER A 66 14.31 -14.48 2.58
N SER A 67 13.94 -13.41 3.29
CA SER A 67 14.15 -13.26 4.73
C SER A 67 12.86 -13.43 5.54
N ASN A 68 11.70 -13.30 4.89
CA ASN A 68 10.36 -13.60 5.42
C ASN A 68 9.52 -14.19 4.29
N ALA A 69 9.22 -15.50 4.36
CA ALA A 69 8.52 -16.22 3.29
C ALA A 69 7.11 -15.65 2.99
N ASP A 70 6.46 -15.06 3.99
CA ASP A 70 5.15 -14.40 3.85
C ASP A 70 5.23 -13.02 3.14
N ALA A 71 6.45 -12.52 2.89
CA ALA A 71 6.72 -11.30 2.14
C ALA A 71 5.83 -10.10 2.58
N GLU A 72 5.14 -9.46 1.64
CA GLU A 72 4.23 -8.34 1.90
C GLU A 72 3.09 -8.68 2.87
N PHE A 73 2.72 -9.94 3.07
CA PHE A 73 1.75 -10.31 4.10
C PHE A 73 2.33 -10.23 5.52
N ALA A 74 3.66 -10.24 5.68
CA ALA A 74 4.32 -10.00 6.96
C ALA A 74 4.59 -8.51 7.23
N TYR A 75 5.09 -7.77 6.23
CA TYR A 75 5.61 -6.40 6.44
C TYR A 75 4.93 -5.31 5.58
N GLY A 76 3.92 -5.66 4.79
CA GLY A 76 3.24 -4.71 3.90
C GLY A 76 4.21 -4.07 2.90
N ALA A 77 4.18 -2.74 2.80
CA ALA A 77 5.08 -2.02 1.90
C ALA A 77 6.54 -1.99 2.37
N GLY A 78 6.80 -2.22 3.67
CA GLY A 78 8.12 -2.21 4.27
C GLY A 78 8.22 -1.29 5.50
N HIS A 79 9.45 -0.95 5.89
CA HIS A 79 9.73 -0.12 7.06
C HIS A 79 9.47 1.35 6.74
N ILE A 80 8.61 2.00 7.55
CA ILE A 80 8.28 3.42 7.41
C ILE A 80 9.53 4.31 7.47
N ASN A 81 9.56 5.34 6.65
CA ASN A 81 10.56 6.40 6.70
C ASN A 81 9.84 7.76 6.79
N PRO A 82 9.59 8.27 8.00
CA PRO A 82 8.82 9.50 8.19
C PRO A 82 9.47 10.73 7.57
N ILE A 83 10.80 10.74 7.40
CA ILE A 83 11.54 11.88 6.84
C ILE A 83 11.24 12.00 5.34
N GLU A 84 11.38 10.90 4.60
CA GLU A 84 11.07 10.85 3.16
C GLU A 84 9.56 11.01 2.91
N ALA A 85 8.71 10.49 3.81
CA ALA A 85 7.26 10.54 3.68
C ALA A 85 6.66 11.95 3.75
N VAL A 86 7.42 12.96 4.19
CA VAL A 86 6.97 14.36 4.11
C VAL A 86 6.92 14.82 2.65
N ASN A 87 7.82 14.36 1.78
CA ASN A 87 7.84 14.75 0.37
C ASN A 87 7.87 13.50 -0.52
N PRO A 88 6.73 12.80 -0.69
CA PRO A 88 6.68 11.51 -1.37
C PRO A 88 6.74 11.62 -2.90
N GLY A 89 6.62 12.82 -3.47
CA GLY A 89 6.51 13.03 -4.92
C GLY A 89 5.10 12.77 -5.44
N LEU A 90 4.61 11.52 -5.33
CA LEU A 90 3.24 11.15 -5.71
C LEU A 90 2.47 10.53 -4.53
N ILE A 91 1.15 10.72 -4.53
CA ILE A 91 0.23 10.06 -3.59
C ILE A 91 -0.91 9.36 -4.32
N TYR A 92 -1.37 8.24 -3.74
CA TYR A 92 -2.60 7.54 -4.09
C TYR A 92 -3.69 8.02 -3.12
N ASP A 93 -4.51 8.97 -3.57
CA ASP A 93 -5.58 9.53 -2.73
C ASP A 93 -6.90 8.77 -2.92
N ALA A 94 -7.71 8.72 -1.86
CA ALA A 94 -9.02 8.09 -1.84
C ALA A 94 -9.92 8.75 -0.78
N GLY A 95 -11.20 8.89 -1.10
CA GLY A 95 -12.23 9.40 -0.20
C GLY A 95 -13.17 8.32 0.32
N GLU A 96 -14.09 8.70 1.20
CA GLU A 96 -15.09 7.79 1.79
C GLU A 96 -15.94 7.07 0.72
N ALA A 97 -16.31 7.79 -0.35
CA ALA A 97 -17.07 7.24 -1.46
C ALA A 97 -16.35 6.09 -2.19
N ASP A 98 -15.01 6.12 -2.26
CA ASP A 98 -14.22 5.04 -2.87
C ASP A 98 -14.31 3.76 -2.02
N TYR A 99 -14.27 3.90 -0.68
CA TYR A 99 -14.43 2.77 0.24
C TYR A 99 -15.86 2.22 0.22
N VAL A 100 -16.88 3.07 0.14
CA VAL A 100 -18.28 2.63 -0.05
C VAL A 100 -18.40 1.81 -1.34
N THR A 101 -17.84 2.31 -2.44
CA THR A 101 -17.84 1.63 -3.74
C THR A 101 -17.16 0.26 -3.67
N MET A 102 -16.01 0.19 -2.98
CA MET A 102 -15.32 -1.08 -2.72
C MET A 102 -16.19 -2.05 -1.90
N LEU A 103 -16.77 -1.59 -0.79
CA LEU A 103 -17.59 -2.44 0.08
C LEU A 103 -18.80 -2.99 -0.66
N CYS A 104 -19.45 -2.17 -1.48
CA CYS A 104 -20.58 -2.60 -2.32
C CYS A 104 -20.19 -3.76 -3.25
N GLY A 105 -19.06 -3.69 -3.95
CA GLY A 105 -18.62 -4.81 -4.80
C GLY A 105 -17.96 -5.97 -4.07
N GLN A 106 -17.73 -5.87 -2.76
CA GLN A 106 -17.49 -7.02 -1.90
C GLN A 106 -18.80 -7.73 -1.46
N GLY A 107 -19.96 -7.27 -1.95
CA GLY A 107 -21.26 -7.88 -1.67
C GLY A 107 -21.91 -7.37 -0.38
N TYR A 108 -21.49 -6.22 0.15
CA TYR A 108 -22.21 -5.57 1.23
C TYR A 108 -23.58 -5.10 0.74
N ASN A 109 -24.63 -5.43 1.49
CA ASN A 109 -25.94 -4.85 1.27
C ASN A 109 -26.09 -3.55 2.09
N THR A 110 -27.13 -2.76 1.80
CA THR A 110 -27.38 -1.47 2.46
C THR A 110 -27.40 -1.58 3.99
N THR A 111 -28.01 -2.63 4.55
CA THR A 111 -28.05 -2.83 6.01
C THR A 111 -26.66 -2.99 6.62
N LYS A 112 -25.80 -3.84 6.02
CA LYS A 112 -24.42 -4.02 6.48
C LYS A 112 -23.56 -2.79 6.24
N LEU A 113 -23.79 -2.08 5.14
CA LEU A 113 -23.07 -0.85 4.82
C LEU A 113 -23.33 0.22 5.88
N HIS A 114 -24.59 0.45 6.25
CA HIS A 114 -24.96 1.43 7.28
C HIS A 114 -24.36 1.12 8.67
N LEU A 115 -24.13 -0.17 9.00
CA LEU A 115 -23.44 -0.54 10.24
C LEU A 115 -21.97 -0.08 10.25
N VAL A 116 -21.36 0.06 9.08
CA VAL A 116 -19.96 0.48 8.92
C VAL A 116 -19.86 1.99 8.74
N THR A 117 -20.70 2.57 7.89
CA THR A 117 -20.63 4.00 7.53
C THR A 117 -21.31 4.89 8.57
N GLY A 118 -22.33 4.38 9.28
CA GLY A 118 -23.13 5.17 10.22
C GLY A 118 -24.01 6.24 9.55
N ASP A 119 -24.12 6.22 8.23
CA ASP A 119 -24.89 7.16 7.41
C ASP A 119 -25.92 6.42 6.53
N ASN A 120 -26.52 7.13 5.57
CA ASN A 120 -27.50 6.59 4.62
C ASN A 120 -26.88 6.17 3.27
N SER A 121 -25.60 5.80 3.24
CA SER A 121 -24.93 5.34 2.03
C SER A 121 -25.53 4.04 1.51
N THR A 122 -25.85 3.97 0.22
CA THR A 122 -26.48 2.79 -0.40
C THR A 122 -25.64 2.19 -1.51
N CYS A 123 -25.76 0.86 -1.69
CA CYS A 123 -25.22 0.19 -2.87
C CYS A 123 -26.24 0.20 -4.02
N SER A 124 -25.75 0.53 -5.21
CA SER A 124 -26.48 0.59 -6.47
C SER A 124 -25.62 -0.01 -7.57
N ALA A 125 -26.19 -0.23 -8.76
CA ALA A 125 -25.41 -0.67 -9.92
C ALA A 125 -24.30 0.32 -10.30
N ALA A 126 -24.44 1.61 -9.97
CA ALA A 126 -23.49 2.66 -10.33
C ALA A 126 -22.23 2.70 -9.44
N ASN A 127 -22.31 2.22 -8.20
CA ASN A 127 -21.20 2.20 -7.23
C ASN A 127 -20.85 0.78 -6.79
N ASN A 128 -20.99 -0.19 -7.71
CA ASN A 128 -20.64 -1.58 -7.50
C ASN A 128 -19.24 -1.87 -8.10
N GLY A 129 -18.20 -1.31 -7.48
CA GLY A 129 -16.81 -1.41 -7.97
C GLY A 129 -16.04 -2.56 -7.32
N THR A 130 -14.95 -3.02 -7.94
CA THR A 130 -14.18 -4.14 -7.37
C THR A 130 -13.16 -3.65 -6.33
N ALA A 131 -12.75 -4.52 -5.41
CA ALA A 131 -11.65 -4.20 -4.49
C ALA A 131 -10.31 -3.95 -5.21
N LEU A 132 -10.16 -4.45 -6.44
CA LEU A 132 -8.99 -4.19 -7.28
C LEU A 132 -8.93 -2.74 -7.75
N ASP A 133 -10.10 -2.08 -7.85
CA ASP A 133 -10.24 -0.70 -8.34
C ASP A 133 -10.02 0.37 -7.26
N LEU A 134 -10.01 -0.01 -5.98
CA LEU A 134 -9.68 0.94 -4.91
C LEU A 134 -8.29 1.53 -5.19
N ASN A 135 -8.18 2.86 -5.14
CA ASN A 135 -6.94 3.59 -5.42
C ASN A 135 -5.92 3.47 -4.30
N TYR A 136 -5.41 2.25 -4.09
CA TYR A 136 -4.58 1.88 -2.96
C TYR A 136 -3.10 1.80 -3.38
N PRO A 137 -2.13 2.21 -2.53
CA PRO A 137 -0.69 2.23 -2.84
C PRO A 137 -0.04 0.83 -2.92
N SER A 138 -0.84 -0.24 -2.92
CA SER A 138 -0.40 -1.60 -3.19
C SER A 138 -1.42 -2.33 -4.06
N MET A 139 -0.98 -3.41 -4.69
CA MET A 139 -1.79 -4.24 -5.58
C MET A 139 -1.73 -5.68 -5.11
N ALA A 140 -2.88 -6.31 -4.91
CA ALA A 140 -2.95 -7.69 -4.46
C ALA A 140 -4.10 -8.42 -5.19
N VAL A 141 -3.87 -9.67 -5.56
CA VAL A 141 -4.88 -10.53 -6.19
C VAL A 141 -4.75 -11.96 -5.71
N THR A 142 -5.89 -12.61 -5.50
CA THR A 142 -5.96 -14.05 -5.29
C THR A 142 -6.21 -14.76 -6.62
N VAL A 143 -5.40 -15.75 -6.94
CA VAL A 143 -5.50 -16.55 -8.18
C VAL A 143 -5.67 -18.03 -7.86
N VAL A 144 -6.18 -18.80 -8.80
CA VAL A 144 -6.30 -20.25 -8.63
C VAL A 144 -4.94 -20.91 -8.91
N SER A 145 -4.45 -21.68 -7.94
CA SER A 145 -3.18 -22.40 -8.04
C SER A 145 -3.12 -23.27 -9.30
N GLY A 146 -2.01 -23.15 -10.05
CA GLY A 146 -1.76 -23.89 -11.28
C GLY A 146 -2.58 -23.46 -12.51
N LYS A 147 -3.42 -22.41 -12.41
CA LYS A 147 -4.19 -21.89 -13.55
C LYS A 147 -3.60 -20.59 -14.10
N PRO A 148 -3.72 -20.32 -15.42
CA PRO A 148 -3.36 -19.03 -15.97
C PRO A 148 -4.23 -17.92 -15.37
N PHE A 149 -3.64 -16.76 -15.14
CA PHE A 149 -4.36 -15.56 -14.70
C PHE A 149 -3.92 -14.34 -15.51
N SER A 150 -4.81 -13.36 -15.59
CA SER A 150 -4.53 -12.01 -16.10
C SER A 150 -5.38 -11.03 -15.30
N VAL A 151 -4.73 -10.09 -14.62
CA VAL A 151 -5.39 -9.10 -13.75
C VAL A 151 -4.87 -7.70 -14.09
N SER A 152 -5.76 -6.71 -14.03
CA SER A 152 -5.41 -5.30 -14.22
C SER A 152 -5.75 -4.50 -12.98
N PHE A 153 -4.83 -3.64 -12.56
CA PHE A 153 -5.00 -2.70 -11.46
C PHE A 153 -4.96 -1.30 -12.02
N ARG A 154 -6.09 -0.59 -11.95
CA ARG A 154 -6.13 0.83 -12.30
C ARG A 154 -5.80 1.66 -11.07
N ARG A 155 -4.92 2.65 -11.22
CA ARG A 155 -4.52 3.57 -10.17
C ARG A 155 -4.54 5.01 -10.69
N THR A 156 -4.75 5.94 -9.78
CA THR A 156 -4.64 7.37 -10.02
C THR A 156 -3.69 7.96 -8.99
N VAL A 157 -2.71 8.70 -9.46
CA VAL A 157 -1.71 9.35 -8.61
C VAL A 157 -1.82 10.86 -8.77
N THR A 158 -1.69 11.57 -7.66
CA THR A 158 -1.63 13.03 -7.62
C THR A 158 -0.19 13.46 -7.39
N ASN A 159 0.31 14.39 -8.19
CA ASN A 159 1.63 14.98 -7.98
C ASN A 159 1.60 15.96 -6.80
N VAL A 160 2.40 15.68 -5.78
CA VAL A 160 2.62 16.56 -4.62
C VAL A 160 4.10 16.98 -4.50
N GLY A 161 4.92 16.61 -5.49
CA GLY A 161 6.32 16.99 -5.62
C GLY A 161 6.50 18.22 -6.51
N PHE A 162 7.59 18.23 -7.30
CA PHE A 162 7.90 19.35 -8.18
C PHE A 162 6.98 19.40 -9.41
N PRO A 163 6.63 20.61 -9.91
CA PRO A 163 5.98 20.77 -11.21
C PRO A 163 6.96 20.40 -12.34
N ASN A 164 6.44 20.13 -13.54
CA ASN A 164 7.22 19.70 -14.71
C ASN A 164 8.12 18.49 -14.41
N SER A 165 7.56 17.50 -13.72
CA SER A 165 8.23 16.24 -13.40
C SER A 165 7.67 15.10 -14.25
N THR A 166 8.57 14.20 -14.67
CA THR A 166 8.19 12.98 -15.39
C THR A 166 8.69 11.79 -14.61
N TYR A 167 7.77 10.91 -14.20
CA TYR A 167 8.10 9.70 -13.48
C TYR A 167 8.25 8.53 -14.45
N THR A 168 9.34 7.79 -14.32
CA THR A 168 9.61 6.57 -15.09
C THR A 168 9.50 5.33 -14.18
N PRO A 169 8.94 4.22 -14.68
CA PRO A 169 8.72 3.02 -13.87
C PRO A 169 9.95 2.11 -13.89
N THR A 170 10.20 1.45 -12.76
CA THR A 170 11.13 0.34 -12.62
C THR A 170 10.46 -0.81 -11.87
N VAL A 171 10.85 -2.06 -12.16
CA VAL A 171 10.30 -3.25 -11.52
C VAL A 171 11.39 -3.96 -10.74
N SER A 172 11.14 -4.26 -9.45
CA SER A 172 12.17 -4.79 -8.55
C SER A 172 12.64 -6.21 -8.88
N SER A 173 11.72 -7.09 -9.27
CA SER A 173 12.00 -8.50 -9.59
C SER A 173 10.89 -9.10 -10.45
N PHE A 174 11.22 -10.08 -11.28
CA PHE A 174 10.22 -10.81 -12.07
C PHE A 174 10.36 -12.32 -11.78
N PRO A 175 9.80 -12.79 -10.64
CA PRO A 175 9.96 -14.19 -10.22
C PRO A 175 9.31 -15.17 -11.21
N PRO A 176 9.77 -16.44 -11.22
CA PRO A 176 9.12 -17.52 -11.96
C PRO A 176 7.63 -17.59 -11.62
N GLY A 177 6.81 -17.73 -12.66
CA GLY A 177 5.35 -17.72 -12.56
C GLY A 177 4.69 -16.43 -13.06
N PHE A 178 5.43 -15.31 -13.11
CA PHE A 178 4.99 -14.17 -13.91
C PHE A 178 5.36 -14.37 -15.38
N LYS A 179 4.43 -14.04 -16.27
CA LYS A 179 4.60 -14.13 -17.73
C LYS A 179 4.73 -12.76 -18.37
N SER A 180 3.91 -11.79 -17.95
CA SER A 180 4.02 -10.41 -18.40
C SER A 180 3.59 -9.42 -17.34
N LEU A 181 4.17 -8.22 -17.36
CA LEU A 181 3.73 -7.07 -16.60
C LEU A 181 3.76 -5.85 -17.53
N SER A 182 2.60 -5.25 -17.80
CA SER A 182 2.48 -4.03 -18.61
C SER A 182 2.08 -2.83 -17.76
N TYR A 183 2.61 -1.67 -18.13
CA TYR A 183 2.42 -0.38 -17.49
C TYR A 183 2.83 0.71 -18.51
N PRO A 184 2.38 1.97 -18.36
CA PRO A 184 2.82 3.05 -19.24
C PRO A 184 4.32 3.34 -19.06
N ALA A 185 4.96 3.88 -20.10
CA ALA A 185 6.40 4.16 -20.08
C ALA A 185 6.78 5.31 -19.14
N GLU A 186 5.87 6.27 -18.95
CA GLU A 186 6.10 7.45 -18.12
C GLU A 186 4.78 8.06 -17.63
N LEU A 187 4.87 8.88 -16.59
CA LEU A 187 3.79 9.73 -16.08
C LEU A 187 4.28 11.18 -16.01
N PRO A 188 3.92 12.02 -16.99
CA PRO A 188 4.29 13.42 -16.99
C PRO A 188 3.28 14.25 -16.18
N PHE A 189 3.79 15.18 -15.38
CA PHE A 189 3.01 16.16 -14.62
C PHE A 189 3.55 17.57 -14.88
N LYS A 190 2.66 18.48 -15.25
CA LYS A 190 2.94 19.90 -15.50
C LYS A 190 2.85 20.72 -14.23
N SER A 191 1.94 20.37 -13.31
CA SER A 191 1.70 21.14 -12.09
C SER A 191 1.55 20.27 -10.84
N VAL A 192 1.75 20.89 -9.68
CA VAL A 192 1.39 20.30 -8.38
C VAL A 192 -0.14 20.19 -8.28
N GLY A 193 -0.62 19.06 -7.77
CA GLY A 193 -2.04 18.72 -7.69
C GLY A 193 -2.61 18.08 -8.95
N GLU A 194 -1.84 17.99 -10.03
CA GLU A 194 -2.27 17.27 -11.24
C GLU A 194 -2.35 15.77 -10.97
N THR A 195 -3.40 15.14 -11.50
CA THR A 195 -3.64 13.71 -11.38
C THR A 195 -3.38 13.00 -12.68
N GLN A 196 -2.74 11.83 -12.63
CA GLN A 196 -2.60 10.92 -13.76
C GLN A 196 -3.10 9.53 -13.39
N SER A 197 -3.85 8.91 -14.29
CA SER A 197 -4.26 7.50 -14.14
C SER A 197 -3.35 6.58 -14.95
N PHE A 198 -3.07 5.41 -14.41
CA PHE A 198 -2.38 4.34 -15.12
C PHE A 198 -2.97 2.97 -14.78
N THR A 199 -2.69 2.00 -15.63
CA THR A 199 -3.08 0.61 -15.42
C THR A 199 -1.84 -0.27 -15.41
N VAL A 200 -1.76 -1.15 -14.42
CA VAL A 200 -0.76 -2.22 -14.34
C VAL A 200 -1.46 -3.53 -14.63
N THR A 201 -1.09 -4.22 -15.70
CA THR A 201 -1.66 -5.53 -16.03
C THR A 201 -0.60 -6.61 -15.83
N LEU A 202 -0.91 -7.58 -14.96
CA LEU A 202 -0.06 -8.71 -14.65
C LEU A 202 -0.71 -10.00 -15.17
N SER A 203 0.06 -10.81 -15.88
CA SER A 203 -0.35 -12.15 -16.28
C SER A 203 0.69 -13.19 -15.90
N GLY A 204 0.23 -14.42 -15.66
CA GLY A 204 1.08 -15.49 -15.20
C GLY A 204 0.36 -16.79 -14.94
N MET A 205 1.08 -17.71 -14.31
CA MET A 205 0.59 -18.97 -13.77
C MET A 205 1.51 -19.33 -12.62
N THR A 206 0.96 -19.64 -11.45
CA THR A 206 1.77 -19.99 -10.29
C THR A 206 1.10 -21.05 -9.44
N SER A 207 1.92 -21.92 -8.85
CA SER A 207 1.54 -22.82 -7.77
C SER A 207 2.18 -22.40 -6.44
N GLU A 208 3.05 -21.38 -6.46
CA GLU A 208 3.64 -20.81 -5.26
C GLU A 208 2.58 -20.10 -4.43
N TYR A 209 2.72 -20.17 -3.10
CA TYR A 209 1.78 -19.57 -2.16
C TYR A 209 1.71 -18.04 -2.34
N VAL A 210 2.87 -17.40 -2.51
CA VAL A 210 3.01 -15.95 -2.71
C VAL A 210 4.03 -15.67 -3.80
N LEU A 211 3.66 -14.86 -4.79
CA LEU A 211 4.59 -14.17 -5.67
C LEU A 211 4.58 -12.67 -5.35
N SER A 212 5.77 -12.11 -5.24
CA SER A 212 5.99 -10.71 -4.88
C SER A 212 6.84 -10.00 -5.92
N THR A 213 6.42 -8.80 -6.28
CA THR A 213 7.22 -7.81 -7.01
C THR A 213 6.79 -6.41 -6.59
N ALA A 214 7.39 -5.37 -7.17
CA ALA A 214 6.96 -4.00 -6.97
C ALA A 214 7.25 -3.17 -8.21
N ILE A 215 6.36 -2.23 -8.50
CA ILE A 215 6.60 -1.14 -9.45
C ILE A 215 7.03 0.11 -8.67
N THR A 216 8.04 0.81 -9.17
CA THR A 216 8.53 2.05 -8.56
C THR A 216 8.59 3.14 -9.61
N TRP A 217 7.83 4.21 -9.39
CA TRP A 217 7.85 5.41 -10.21
C TRP A 217 8.91 6.37 -9.68
N SER A 218 9.81 6.85 -10.52
CA SER A 218 10.92 7.74 -10.15
C SER A 218 11.07 8.91 -11.11
N ASP A 219 11.20 10.11 -10.59
CA ASP A 219 11.59 11.33 -11.33
C ASP A 219 13.10 11.63 -11.17
N GLY A 220 13.86 10.71 -10.57
CA GLY A 220 15.28 10.87 -10.23
C GLY A 220 15.53 11.48 -8.84
N VAL A 221 14.51 12.07 -8.20
CA VAL A 221 14.58 12.66 -6.86
C VAL A 221 13.74 11.85 -5.88
N HIS A 222 12.46 11.69 -6.20
CA HIS A 222 11.49 10.89 -5.48
C HIS A 222 11.48 9.47 -6.05
N SER A 223 11.17 8.48 -5.21
CA SER A 223 10.67 7.21 -5.77
C SER A 223 9.49 6.67 -4.97
N VAL A 224 8.48 6.28 -5.73
CA VAL A 224 7.15 5.94 -5.26
C VAL A 224 6.95 4.46 -5.52
N ARG A 225 7.26 3.62 -4.51
CA ARG A 225 7.21 2.16 -4.63
C ARG A 225 5.83 1.63 -4.26
N SER A 226 5.26 0.79 -5.11
CA SER A 226 4.02 0.04 -4.86
C SER A 226 4.27 -1.46 -4.99
N PRO A 227 4.12 -2.25 -3.91
CA PRO A 227 4.23 -3.70 -4.01
C PRO A 227 3.03 -4.31 -4.76
N ILE A 228 3.31 -5.41 -5.47
CA ILE A 228 2.36 -6.21 -6.23
C ILE A 228 2.47 -7.65 -5.74
N VAL A 229 1.37 -8.20 -5.24
CA VAL A 229 1.32 -9.54 -4.64
C VAL A 229 0.30 -10.41 -5.37
N VAL A 230 0.71 -11.60 -5.75
CA VAL A 230 -0.19 -12.66 -6.21
C VAL A 230 -0.18 -13.77 -5.18
N HIS A 231 -1.35 -14.04 -4.60
CA HIS A 231 -1.55 -15.14 -3.67
C HIS A 231 -2.31 -16.26 -4.37
N SER A 232 -1.82 -17.50 -4.29
CA SER A 232 -2.54 -18.63 -4.87
C SER A 232 -3.42 -19.33 -3.83
N SER A 233 -4.66 -19.63 -4.21
CA SER A 233 -5.56 -20.47 -3.41
C SER A 233 -5.88 -21.76 -4.14
N SER A 234 -6.18 -22.82 -3.38
CA SER A 234 -6.69 -24.06 -3.96
C SER A 234 -8.02 -23.82 -4.68
N SER A 235 -8.29 -24.63 -5.71
CA SER A 235 -9.62 -24.66 -6.32
C SER A 235 -10.58 -25.22 -5.27
N THR A 236 -11.57 -24.45 -4.83
CA THR A 236 -12.76 -24.98 -4.15
C THR A 236 -13.65 -25.70 -5.13
#